data_AF-A0AAV8ZPF1-F1
#
_entry.id   AF-A0AAV8ZPF1-F1
#
_cell.length_a   1.000
_cell.length_b   1.000
_cell.length_c   1.000
_cell.angle_alpha   90.00
_cell.angle_beta   90.00
_cell.angle_gamma   90.00
#
_symmetry.space_group_name_H-M   'P 1'
#
loop_
_entity.id
_entity.type
_entity.pdbx_description
1 polymer ?
#
loop_
_entity_poly.entity_id
_entity_poly.type
_entity_poly.pdbx_seq_one_letter_code
_entity_poly.pdbx_strand_id
1 'polypeptide(L)'
;MVQENKRRDDLMERLFSRMSPSPAESASSQSTAYHIMPDLSKSISTFDGEGGNSEARAWFNTIKSMQQLHNWPGSFALEAARANLRGGALHWFNSRSEQLNSWELFKNAFQKTFICIESLPIKWKRMNERVQQRGESISSYFHEKEKLCRDLNLSFSDTREQLLVGLWRKELCSLVAAMPEKDKDTDDLLHDILSQEKITSTEI
;
A
#
# COMPACT_ATOMS: atom_id res chain seq x y z
N MET A 1 66.19 19.46 44.32
CA MET A 1 64.80 19.94 44.18
C MET A 1 64.26 19.90 42.74
N VAL A 2 65.03 20.23 41.70
CA VAL A 2 64.51 20.27 40.30
C VAL A 2 64.20 18.88 39.70
N GLN A 3 64.98 17.84 40.02
CA GLN A 3 64.77 16.48 39.49
C GLN A 3 63.53 15.77 40.06
N GLU A 4 63.11 16.14 41.27
CA GLU A 4 61.98 15.50 41.94
C GLU A 4 60.64 16.05 41.43
N ASN A 5 60.57 17.34 41.13
CA ASN A 5 59.41 17.94 40.43
C ASN A 5 59.24 17.32 39.04
N LYS A 6 60.33 17.11 38.31
CA LYS A 6 60.28 16.51 36.97
C LYS A 6 59.73 15.07 36.98
N ARG A 7 60.08 14.28 38.01
CA ARG A 7 59.52 12.93 38.21
C ARG A 7 58.05 12.96 38.60
N ARG A 8 57.62 13.97 39.37
CA ARG A 8 56.23 14.13 39.79
C ARG A 8 55.33 14.54 38.63
N ASP A 9 55.84 15.40 37.75
CA ASP A 9 55.14 15.86 36.55
C ASP A 9 55.02 14.73 35.52
N ASP A 10 56.09 13.95 35.29
CA ASP A 10 56.04 12.74 34.43
C ASP A 10 55.04 11.69 34.96
N LEU A 11 54.93 11.54 36.29
CA LEU A 11 53.98 10.62 36.90
C LEU A 11 52.53 11.12 36.72
N MET A 12 52.30 12.42 36.88
CA MET A 12 50.98 13.02 36.64
C MET A 12 50.57 12.92 35.16
N GLU A 13 51.50 13.13 34.23
CA GLU A 13 51.23 13.01 32.79
C GLU A 13 50.83 11.58 32.39
N ARG A 14 51.49 10.56 32.97
CA ARG A 14 51.13 9.14 32.76
C ARG A 14 49.79 8.77 33.37
N LEU A 15 49.42 9.38 34.50
CA LEU A 15 48.10 9.17 35.12
C LEU A 15 46.98 9.82 34.29
N PHE A 16 47.20 11.02 33.77
CA PHE A 16 46.24 11.70 32.87
C PHE A 16 46.08 10.97 31.52
N SER A 17 47.16 10.43 30.97
CA SER A 17 47.12 9.65 29.73
C SER A 17 46.36 8.31 29.91
N ARG A 18 46.41 7.70 31.10
CA ARG A 18 45.68 6.45 31.41
C ARG A 18 44.19 6.68 31.72
N MET A 19 43.80 7.88 32.15
CA MET A 19 42.41 8.27 32.45
C MET A 19 41.70 8.97 31.30
N SER A 20 42.39 9.18 30.18
CA SER A 20 41.77 9.64 28.93
C SER A 20 41.22 8.42 28.19
N PRO A 21 39.90 8.34 27.90
CA PRO A 21 39.38 7.26 27.07
C PRO A 21 40.02 7.36 25.68
N SER A 22 40.72 6.31 25.29
CA SER A 22 41.26 6.14 23.93
C SER A 22 40.10 6.25 22.92
N PRO A 23 40.23 7.01 21.83
CA PRO A 23 39.25 7.00 20.74
C PRO A 23 39.48 5.80 19.81
N ALA A 24 39.63 4.61 20.40
CA ALA A 24 39.63 3.36 19.69
C ALA A 24 38.39 2.57 20.15
N GLU A 25 37.56 2.25 19.18
CA GLU A 25 36.38 1.39 19.29
C GLU A 25 35.19 2.05 20.00
N SER A 26 34.62 3.05 19.32
CA SER A 26 33.17 3.04 19.12
C SER A 26 32.79 1.73 18.42
N ALA A 27 32.79 0.64 19.20
CA ALA A 27 31.88 -0.45 18.96
C ALA A 27 30.51 0.21 18.95
N SER A 28 29.99 0.46 17.74
CA SER A 28 28.57 0.69 17.58
C SER A 28 27.92 -0.42 18.37
N SER A 29 27.30 -0.10 19.49
CA SER A 29 26.30 -0.95 20.10
C SER A 29 25.26 -1.13 19.00
N GLN A 30 25.47 -2.12 18.14
CA GLN A 30 24.45 -2.65 17.27
C GLN A 30 23.52 -3.32 18.27
N SER A 31 22.63 -2.50 18.85
CA SER A 31 21.44 -2.94 19.53
C SER A 31 20.87 -3.98 18.59
N THR A 32 21.02 -5.25 18.93
CA THR A 32 20.56 -6.34 18.09
C THR A 32 19.06 -6.22 18.16
N ALA A 33 18.47 -5.52 17.18
CA ALA A 33 17.05 -5.28 17.14
C ALA A 33 16.40 -6.65 16.90
N TYR A 34 16.00 -7.29 17.98
CA TYR A 34 15.32 -8.57 17.94
C TYR A 34 13.92 -8.33 17.36
N HIS A 35 13.77 -8.57 16.06
CA HIS A 35 12.47 -8.61 15.42
C HIS A 35 11.87 -10.00 15.64
N ILE A 36 10.90 -10.09 16.55
CA ILE A 36 10.04 -11.27 16.66
C ILE A 36 9.13 -11.25 15.43
N MET A 37 9.23 -12.27 14.57
CA MET A 37 8.23 -12.47 13.53
C MET A 37 6.93 -12.95 14.19
N PRO A 38 5.81 -12.22 14.02
CA PRO A 38 4.50 -12.77 14.36
C PRO A 38 4.26 -14.03 13.52
N ASP A 39 3.48 -14.98 14.03
CA ASP A 39 2.98 -16.08 13.20
C ASP A 39 1.96 -15.51 12.18
N LEU A 40 2.42 -15.38 10.93
CA LEU A 40 1.65 -14.77 9.85
C LEU A 40 1.03 -15.81 8.92
N SER A 41 1.17 -17.10 9.26
CA SER A 41 0.56 -18.21 8.50
C SER A 41 -0.94 -18.02 8.28
N LYS A 42 -1.59 -17.25 9.18
CA LYS A 42 -3.02 -16.92 9.11
C LYS A 42 -3.34 -15.56 8.47
N SER A 43 -2.36 -14.66 8.33
CA SER A 43 -2.61 -13.28 7.91
C SER A 43 -2.23 -12.98 6.46
N ILE A 44 -1.31 -13.74 5.87
CA ILE A 44 -0.94 -13.62 4.46
C ILE A 44 -1.57 -14.80 3.73
N SER A 45 -2.46 -14.54 2.78
CA SER A 45 -3.04 -15.61 1.94
C SER A 45 -1.97 -16.23 1.05
N THR A 46 -2.21 -17.45 0.57
CA THR A 46 -1.34 -18.05 -0.46
C THR A 46 -1.57 -17.40 -1.81
N PHE A 47 -0.54 -17.35 -2.66
CA PHE A 47 -0.63 -16.81 -4.01
C PHE A 47 -0.06 -17.80 -5.03
N ASP A 48 -0.87 -18.19 -6.02
CA ASP A 48 -0.52 -19.16 -7.06
C ASP A 48 -0.15 -18.52 -8.41
N GLY A 49 -0.51 -17.25 -8.62
CA GLY A 49 -0.27 -16.51 -9.85
C GLY A 49 -1.42 -16.54 -10.87
N GLU A 50 -2.57 -17.15 -10.55
CA GLU A 50 -3.66 -17.38 -11.51
C GLU A 50 -4.82 -16.38 -11.40
N GLY A 51 -4.98 -15.74 -10.22
CA GLY A 51 -6.08 -14.81 -9.88
C GLY A 51 -6.16 -13.47 -10.61
N GLY A 52 -5.36 -13.27 -11.66
CA GLY A 52 -5.32 -12.03 -12.42
C GLY A 52 -4.75 -10.82 -11.64
N ASN A 53 -4.93 -9.63 -12.22
CA ASN A 53 -4.24 -8.42 -11.76
C ASN A 53 -4.64 -7.95 -10.36
N SER A 54 -5.95 -7.94 -10.09
CA SER A 54 -6.50 -7.44 -8.83
C SER A 54 -6.07 -8.27 -7.64
N GLU A 55 -6.04 -9.60 -7.79
CA GLU A 55 -5.58 -10.51 -6.75
C GLU A 55 -4.08 -10.35 -6.50
N ALA A 56 -3.27 -10.35 -7.56
CA ALA A 56 -1.83 -10.12 -7.46
C ALA A 56 -1.52 -8.80 -6.75
N ARG A 57 -2.28 -7.73 -7.05
CA ARG A 57 -2.09 -6.42 -6.42
C ARG A 57 -2.53 -6.40 -4.96
N ALA A 58 -3.67 -7.01 -4.65
CA ALA A 58 -4.17 -7.12 -3.28
C ALA A 58 -3.19 -7.89 -2.40
N TRP A 59 -2.75 -9.07 -2.85
CA TRP A 59 -1.78 -9.90 -2.14
C TRP A 59 -0.46 -9.17 -1.90
N PHE A 60 0.09 -8.53 -2.94
CA PHE A 60 1.32 -7.77 -2.84
C PHE A 60 1.21 -6.61 -1.85
N ASN A 61 0.07 -5.91 -1.83
CA ASN A 61 -0.20 -4.83 -0.89
C ASN A 61 -0.29 -5.35 0.56
N THR A 62 -0.88 -6.53 0.81
CA THR A 62 -0.92 -7.13 2.14
C THR A 62 0.48 -7.32 2.73
N ILE A 63 1.42 -7.85 1.95
CA ILE A 63 2.81 -8.04 2.41
C ILE A 63 3.48 -6.69 2.68
N LYS A 64 3.28 -5.70 1.79
CA LYS A 64 3.82 -4.35 1.98
C LYS A 64 3.27 -3.68 3.25
N SER A 65 1.97 -3.81 3.51
CA SER A 65 1.33 -3.28 4.72
C SER A 65 1.88 -3.95 5.98
N MET A 66 2.10 -5.27 5.95
CA MET A 66 2.72 -6.00 7.08
C MET A 66 4.16 -5.58 7.32
N GLN A 67 4.94 -5.41 6.24
CA GLN A 67 6.31 -4.90 6.32
C GLN A 67 6.35 -3.53 7.00
N GLN A 68 5.43 -2.63 6.63
CA GLN A 68 5.35 -1.28 7.20
C GLN A 68 4.87 -1.30 8.65
N LEU A 69 3.81 -2.06 8.95
CA LEU A 69 3.21 -2.12 10.29
C LEU A 69 4.19 -2.66 11.34
N HIS A 70 4.95 -3.69 10.97
CA HIS A 70 5.88 -4.36 11.88
C HIS A 70 7.33 -3.93 11.70
N ASN A 71 7.60 -2.95 10.83
CA ASN A 71 8.94 -2.48 10.47
C ASN A 71 9.88 -3.64 10.09
N TRP A 72 9.39 -4.58 9.27
CA TRP A 72 10.21 -5.72 8.88
C TRP A 72 11.37 -5.30 7.98
N PRO A 73 12.58 -5.82 8.24
CA PRO A 73 13.64 -5.80 7.24
C PRO A 73 13.16 -6.41 5.92
N GLY A 74 13.69 -5.92 4.79
CA GLY A 74 13.32 -6.43 3.46
C GLY A 74 13.52 -7.94 3.31
N SER A 75 14.53 -8.51 3.97
CA SER A 75 14.76 -9.96 4.00
C SER A 75 13.58 -10.74 4.58
N PHE A 76 12.91 -10.22 5.61
CA PHE A 76 11.74 -10.87 6.21
C PHE A 76 10.51 -10.77 5.32
N ALA A 77 10.30 -9.62 4.67
CA ALA A 77 9.23 -9.47 3.68
C ALA A 77 9.42 -10.44 2.50
N LEU A 78 10.67 -10.63 2.06
CA LEU A 78 11.02 -11.58 1.00
C LEU A 78 10.74 -13.03 1.41
N GLU A 79 11.16 -13.42 2.62
CA GLU A 79 10.94 -14.78 3.11
C GLU A 79 9.44 -15.06 3.35
N ALA A 80 8.70 -14.08 3.89
CA ALA A 80 7.25 -14.17 4.03
C ALA A 80 6.57 -14.32 2.66
N ALA A 81 6.97 -13.53 1.66
CA ALA A 81 6.46 -13.67 0.30
C ALA A 81 6.72 -15.09 -0.23
N ARG A 82 7.97 -15.56 -0.16
CA ARG A 82 8.39 -16.89 -0.60
C ARG A 82 7.58 -18.01 0.08
N ALA A 83 7.41 -17.93 1.40
CA ALA A 83 6.69 -18.93 2.19
C ALA A 83 5.22 -19.05 1.80
N ASN A 84 4.63 -17.99 1.22
CA ASN A 84 3.23 -17.92 0.82
C ASN A 84 3.00 -18.12 -0.70
N LEU A 85 4.06 -18.28 -1.51
CA LEU A 85 3.92 -18.65 -2.92
C LEU A 85 3.56 -20.12 -3.10
N ARG A 86 2.63 -20.40 -4.00
CA ARG A 86 2.19 -21.76 -4.39
C ARG A 86 2.17 -21.89 -5.91
N GLY A 87 1.96 -23.11 -6.41
CA GLY A 87 1.71 -23.38 -7.82
C GLY A 87 2.71 -22.73 -8.79
N GLY A 88 2.17 -22.08 -9.83
CA GLY A 88 2.96 -21.41 -10.87
C GLY A 88 3.85 -20.28 -10.32
N ALA A 89 3.37 -19.51 -9.35
CA ALA A 89 4.13 -18.43 -8.75
C ALA A 89 5.36 -18.93 -7.96
N LEU A 90 5.25 -20.08 -7.28
CA LEU A 90 6.39 -20.71 -6.62
C LEU A 90 7.45 -21.18 -7.63
N HIS A 91 7.03 -21.82 -8.73
CA HIS A 91 7.96 -22.20 -9.81
C HIS A 91 8.63 -20.99 -10.47
N TRP A 92 7.89 -19.90 -10.65
CA TRP A 92 8.42 -18.63 -11.14
C TRP A 92 9.52 -18.06 -10.23
N PHE A 93 9.34 -18.14 -8.91
CA PHE A 93 10.33 -17.68 -7.94
C PHE A 93 11.56 -18.59 -7.92
N ASN A 94 11.36 -19.90 -7.85
CA ASN A 94 12.44 -20.89 -7.77
C ASN A 94 13.35 -20.85 -9.01
N SER A 95 12.79 -20.62 -10.20
CA SER A 95 13.59 -20.47 -11.42
C SER A 95 14.42 -19.18 -11.46
N ARG A 96 14.19 -18.25 -10.52
CA ARG A 96 14.87 -16.95 -10.44
C ARG A 96 15.48 -16.66 -9.06
N SER A 97 15.67 -17.68 -8.22
CA SER A 97 16.05 -17.50 -6.82
C SER A 97 17.37 -16.75 -6.64
N GLU A 98 18.32 -16.92 -7.57
CA GLU A 98 19.60 -16.20 -7.55
C GLU A 98 19.46 -14.71 -7.89
N GLN A 99 18.52 -14.35 -8.78
CA GLN A 99 18.28 -12.95 -9.17
C GLN A 99 17.30 -12.24 -8.23
N LEU A 100 16.41 -12.97 -7.54
CA LEU A 100 15.42 -12.42 -6.60
C LEU A 100 15.90 -12.52 -5.15
N ASN A 101 17.12 -12.04 -4.89
CA ASN A 101 17.80 -12.14 -3.59
C ASN A 101 17.54 -10.94 -2.64
N SER A 102 16.78 -9.95 -3.08
CA SER A 102 16.39 -8.80 -2.26
C SER A 102 14.92 -8.45 -2.47
N TRP A 103 14.32 -7.82 -1.47
CA TRP A 103 12.92 -7.40 -1.52
C TRP A 103 12.61 -6.49 -2.72
N GLU A 104 13.49 -5.53 -3.02
CA GLU A 104 13.27 -4.62 -4.14
C GLU A 104 13.35 -5.33 -5.50
N LEU A 105 14.26 -6.29 -5.66
CA LEU A 105 14.34 -7.10 -6.89
C LEU A 105 13.10 -7.98 -7.05
N PHE A 106 12.67 -8.63 -5.96
CA PHE A 106 11.43 -9.40 -5.93
C PHE A 106 10.23 -8.54 -6.32
N LYS A 107 10.06 -7.37 -5.69
CA LYS A 107 8.97 -6.44 -5.94
C LYS A 107 8.90 -6.01 -7.41
N ASN A 108 10.03 -5.61 -7.99
CA ASN A 108 10.08 -5.20 -9.40
C ASN A 108 9.73 -6.36 -10.34
N ALA A 109 10.26 -7.55 -10.09
CA ALA A 109 9.98 -8.73 -10.91
C ALA A 109 8.53 -9.22 -10.75
N PHE A 110 8.00 -9.18 -9.53
CA PHE A 110 6.62 -9.56 -9.22
C PHE A 110 5.65 -8.62 -9.93
N GLN A 111 5.86 -7.31 -9.81
CA GLN A 111 5.06 -6.31 -10.50
C GLN A 111 5.10 -6.53 -12.02
N LYS A 112 6.28 -6.74 -12.59
CA LYS A 112 6.43 -6.98 -14.03
C LYS A 112 5.73 -8.25 -14.51
N THR A 113 5.71 -9.31 -13.70
CA THR A 113 5.19 -10.63 -14.12
C THR A 113 3.69 -10.76 -13.86
N PHE A 114 3.24 -10.44 -12.65
CA PHE A 114 1.87 -10.73 -12.21
C PHE A 114 0.98 -9.50 -12.22
N ILE A 115 1.56 -8.29 -12.17
CA ILE A 115 0.79 -7.05 -12.20
C ILE A 115 0.89 -6.45 -13.61
N CYS A 116 0.06 -6.95 -14.52
CA CYS A 116 -0.19 -6.28 -15.80
C CYS A 116 -0.53 -4.79 -15.60
N ILE A 117 0.25 -3.90 -16.21
CA ILE A 117 -0.13 -2.49 -16.26
C ILE A 117 -1.28 -2.39 -17.26
N GLU A 118 -2.50 -2.27 -16.76
CA GLU A 118 -3.65 -2.01 -17.62
C GLU A 118 -3.43 -0.71 -18.38
N SER A 119 -3.54 -0.78 -19.70
CA SER A 119 -3.44 0.39 -20.56
C SER A 119 -4.58 1.36 -20.28
N LEU A 120 -4.32 2.64 -20.47
CA LEU A 120 -5.31 3.70 -20.27
C LEU A 120 -6.64 3.42 -21.01
N PRO A 121 -6.66 2.93 -22.27
CA PRO A 121 -7.91 2.58 -22.95
C PRO A 121 -8.73 1.48 -22.27
N ILE A 122 -8.06 0.46 -21.70
CA ILE A 122 -8.76 -0.63 -20.99
C ILE A 122 -9.41 -0.09 -19.72
N LYS A 123 -8.71 0.77 -18.97
CA LYS A 123 -9.25 1.43 -17.78
C LYS A 123 -10.48 2.29 -18.12
N TRP A 124 -10.38 3.09 -19.18
CA TRP A 124 -11.52 3.89 -19.68
C TRP A 124 -12.70 3.03 -20.09
N LYS A 125 -12.46 1.94 -20.84
CA LYS A 125 -13.50 1.01 -21.25
C LYS A 125 -14.22 0.42 -20.03
N ARG A 126 -13.48 -0.11 -19.05
CA ARG A 126 -14.04 -0.65 -17.81
C ARG A 126 -14.84 0.41 -17.04
N MET A 127 -14.29 1.62 -16.92
CA MET A 127 -14.97 2.73 -16.26
C MET A 127 -16.29 3.03 -16.96
N ASN A 128 -16.31 3.19 -18.29
CA ASN A 128 -17.52 3.48 -19.07
C ASN A 128 -18.58 2.36 -18.99
N GLU A 129 -18.15 1.09 -19.06
CA GLU A 129 -19.05 -0.08 -18.99
C GLU A 129 -19.68 -0.26 -17.61
N ARG A 130 -19.06 0.31 -16.56
CA ARG A 130 -19.61 0.24 -15.21
C ARG A 130 -20.82 1.17 -15.08
N VAL A 131 -22.00 0.57 -15.11
CA VAL A 131 -23.30 1.20 -14.79
C VAL A 131 -23.98 0.43 -13.67
N GLN A 132 -24.86 1.08 -12.91
CA GLN A 132 -25.64 0.46 -11.86
C GLN A 132 -26.55 -0.61 -12.45
N GLN A 133 -26.45 -1.84 -11.94
CA GLN A 133 -27.29 -2.95 -12.39
C GLN A 133 -28.68 -2.89 -11.75
N ARG A 134 -29.67 -3.52 -12.38
CA ARG A 134 -31.02 -3.61 -11.81
C ARG A 134 -30.99 -4.40 -10.50
N GLY A 135 -31.44 -3.78 -9.41
CA GLY A 135 -31.43 -4.39 -8.07
C GLY A 135 -30.11 -4.25 -7.32
N GLU A 136 -29.10 -3.62 -7.93
CA GLU A 136 -27.86 -3.27 -7.24
C GLU A 136 -28.06 -2.04 -6.34
N SER A 137 -27.53 -2.09 -5.11
CA SER A 137 -27.55 -0.93 -4.22
C SER A 137 -26.74 0.25 -4.77
N ILE A 138 -27.23 1.47 -4.56
CA ILE A 138 -26.52 2.69 -4.99
C ILE A 138 -25.11 2.74 -4.41
N SER A 139 -24.91 2.41 -3.13
CA SER A 139 -23.60 2.45 -2.47
C SER A 139 -22.58 1.49 -3.11
N SER A 140 -22.99 0.26 -3.44
CA SER A 140 -22.08 -0.71 -4.09
C SER A 140 -21.64 -0.20 -5.47
N TYR A 141 -22.60 0.25 -6.28
CA TYR A 141 -22.32 0.89 -7.56
C TYR A 141 -21.38 2.09 -7.41
N PHE A 142 -21.70 2.98 -6.47
CA PHE A 142 -21.02 4.25 -6.28
C PHE A 142 -19.54 4.03 -5.96
N HIS A 143 -19.22 3.24 -4.94
CA HIS A 143 -17.83 3.04 -4.53
C HIS A 143 -17.01 2.27 -5.57
N GLU A 144 -17.61 1.32 -6.28
CA GLU A 144 -16.92 0.64 -7.38
C GLU A 144 -16.63 1.58 -8.55
N LYS A 145 -17.61 2.38 -8.97
CA LYS A 145 -17.45 3.35 -10.06
C LYS A 145 -16.47 4.46 -9.69
N GLU A 146 -16.57 5.00 -8.47
CA GLU A 146 -15.68 6.02 -7.94
C GLU A 146 -14.22 5.52 -7.89
N LYS A 147 -14.00 4.26 -7.48
CA LYS A 147 -12.67 3.64 -7.53
C LYS A 147 -12.10 3.63 -8.96
N LEU A 148 -12.92 3.30 -9.97
CA LEU A 148 -12.48 3.33 -11.37
C LEU A 148 -12.15 4.75 -11.86
N CYS A 149 -12.92 5.75 -11.44
CA CYS A 149 -12.62 7.16 -11.71
C CYS A 149 -11.31 7.61 -11.05
N ARG A 150 -11.05 7.18 -9.82
CA ARG A 150 -9.79 7.42 -9.10
C ARG A 150 -8.60 6.76 -9.80
N ASP A 151 -8.77 5.54 -10.32
CA ASP A 151 -7.72 4.83 -11.10
C ASP A 151 -7.35 5.53 -12.42
N LEU A 152 -8.19 6.46 -12.88
CA LEU A 152 -8.00 7.34 -14.04
C LEU A 152 -7.55 8.77 -13.67
N ASN A 153 -7.45 9.09 -12.37
CA ASN A 153 -7.17 10.44 -11.85
C ASN A 153 -8.15 11.52 -12.36
N LEU A 154 -9.44 11.18 -12.44
CA LEU A 154 -10.47 12.15 -12.83
C LEU A 154 -10.64 13.24 -11.77
N SER A 155 -11.02 14.44 -12.22
CA SER A 155 -11.42 15.51 -11.31
C SER A 155 -12.72 15.14 -10.60
N PHE A 156 -13.08 15.87 -9.53
CA PHE A 156 -14.38 15.69 -8.90
C PHE A 156 -15.53 15.90 -9.88
N SER A 157 -15.45 16.93 -10.72
CA SER A 157 -16.48 17.27 -11.71
C SER A 157 -16.70 16.14 -12.71
N ASP A 158 -15.61 15.60 -13.28
CA ASP A 158 -15.69 14.47 -14.20
C ASP A 158 -16.21 13.21 -13.48
N THR A 159 -15.74 12.96 -12.26
CA THR A 159 -16.17 11.81 -11.45
C THR A 159 -17.66 11.88 -11.15
N ARG A 160 -18.16 13.06 -10.78
CA ARG A 160 -19.59 13.32 -10.55
C ARG A 160 -20.41 13.01 -11.79
N GLU A 161 -20.01 13.52 -12.96
CA GLU A 161 -20.71 13.22 -14.21
C GLU A 161 -20.75 11.71 -14.50
N GLN A 162 -19.61 11.02 -14.38
CA GLN A 162 -19.52 9.58 -14.62
C GLN A 162 -20.39 8.77 -13.64
N LEU A 163 -20.46 9.17 -12.38
CA LEU A 163 -21.29 8.54 -11.36
C LEU A 163 -22.78 8.72 -11.67
N LEU A 164 -23.21 9.93 -12.04
CA LEU A 164 -24.61 10.24 -12.32
C LEU A 164 -25.11 9.55 -13.60
N VAL A 165 -24.33 9.61 -14.69
CA VAL A 165 -24.70 8.99 -15.98
C VAL A 165 -24.91 7.48 -15.85
N GLY A 166 -24.11 6.81 -15.02
CA GLY A 166 -24.21 5.37 -14.80
C GLY A 166 -25.31 4.93 -13.83
N LEU A 167 -26.07 5.83 -13.20
CA LEU A 167 -27.21 5.45 -12.36
C LEU A 167 -28.30 4.73 -13.16
N TRP A 168 -28.94 3.75 -12.53
CA TRP A 168 -30.03 2.98 -13.14
C TRP A 168 -31.28 3.85 -13.30
N ARG A 169 -31.66 4.58 -12.25
CA ARG A 169 -32.80 5.51 -12.27
C ARG A 169 -32.37 6.84 -12.87
N LYS A 170 -32.85 7.14 -14.08
CA LYS A 170 -32.49 8.38 -14.78
C LYS A 170 -33.11 9.62 -14.14
N GLU A 171 -34.22 9.48 -13.42
CA GLU A 171 -34.82 10.59 -12.68
C GLU A 171 -33.87 11.10 -11.57
N LEU A 172 -33.22 10.18 -10.84
CA LEU A 172 -32.23 10.55 -9.81
C LEU A 172 -31.04 11.29 -10.39
N CYS A 173 -30.55 10.86 -11.56
CA CYS A 173 -29.50 11.56 -12.29
C CYS A 173 -29.91 13.02 -12.57
N SER A 174 -31.11 13.25 -13.11
CA SER A 174 -31.58 14.61 -13.43
C SER A 174 -31.74 15.49 -12.19
N LEU A 175 -32.30 14.95 -11.11
CA LEU A 175 -32.50 15.69 -9.85
C LEU A 175 -31.17 16.11 -9.21
N VAL A 176 -30.23 15.16 -9.09
CA VAL A 176 -28.93 15.43 -8.48
C VAL A 176 -28.05 16.28 -9.39
N ALA A 177 -28.14 16.12 -10.71
CA ALA A 177 -27.41 16.94 -11.68
C ALA A 177 -27.72 18.44 -11.53
N ALA A 178 -28.97 18.80 -11.21
CA ALA A 178 -29.42 20.17 -10.99
C ALA A 178 -28.92 20.79 -9.67
N MET A 179 -28.38 19.99 -8.75
CA MET A 179 -27.85 20.49 -7.47
C MET A 179 -26.49 21.16 -7.65
N PRO A 180 -26.16 22.18 -6.84
CA PRO A 180 -24.87 22.85 -6.89
C PRO A 180 -23.74 21.88 -6.52
N GLU A 181 -22.63 21.98 -7.27
CA GLU A 181 -21.40 21.18 -7.08
C GLU A 181 -20.38 21.88 -6.16
N LYS A 182 -20.57 23.18 -5.90
CA LYS A 182 -19.59 24.00 -5.20
C LYS A 182 -19.30 23.47 -3.79
N ASP A 183 -18.01 23.36 -3.47
CA ASP A 183 -17.49 22.95 -2.15
C ASP A 183 -17.94 21.55 -1.71
N LYS A 184 -18.25 20.66 -2.66
CA LYS A 184 -18.64 19.27 -2.40
C LYS A 184 -17.54 18.28 -2.75
N ASP A 185 -17.56 17.15 -2.06
CA ASP A 185 -16.79 15.97 -2.42
C ASP A 185 -17.67 14.78 -2.82
N THR A 186 -17.06 13.60 -2.99
CA THR A 186 -17.77 12.38 -3.40
C THR A 186 -18.68 11.83 -2.31
N ASP A 187 -18.38 12.05 -1.03
CA ASP A 187 -19.22 11.59 0.07
C ASP A 187 -20.50 12.44 0.16
N ASP A 188 -20.38 13.76 -0.02
CA ASP A 188 -21.53 14.67 -0.13
C ASP A 188 -22.45 14.27 -1.29
N LEU A 189 -21.87 13.94 -2.45
CA LEU A 189 -22.62 13.49 -3.62
C LEU A 189 -23.41 12.20 -3.33
N LEU A 190 -22.80 11.23 -2.63
CA LEU A 190 -23.49 9.99 -2.25
C LEU A 190 -24.67 10.28 -1.33
N HIS A 191 -24.50 11.18 -0.36
CA HIS A 191 -25.57 11.60 0.54
C HIS A 191 -26.74 12.28 -0.20
N ASP A 192 -26.45 13.13 -1.18
CA ASP A 192 -27.47 13.76 -2.04
C ASP A 192 -28.28 12.70 -2.81
N ILE A 193 -27.60 11.74 -3.45
CA ILE A 193 -28.24 10.67 -4.23
C ILE A 193 -29.17 9.84 -3.34
N LEU A 194 -28.69 9.39 -2.17
CA LEU A 194 -29.47 8.58 -1.24
C LEU A 194 -30.67 9.35 -0.66
N SER A 195 -30.53 10.65 -0.46
CA SER A 195 -31.62 11.50 0.04
C SER A 195 -32.72 11.64 -1.01
N GLN A 196 -32.35 11.86 -2.29
CA GLN A 196 -33.31 11.90 -3.39
C GLN A 196 -34.00 10.56 -3.65
N GLU A 197 -33.28 9.44 -3.49
CA GLU A 197 -33.86 8.11 -3.61
C GLU A 197 -34.97 7.89 -2.57
N LYS A 198 -34.77 8.30 -1.32
CA LYS A 198 -35.77 8.18 -0.26
C LYS A 198 -37.02 9.03 -0.55
N ILE A 199 -36.82 10.27 -0.98
CA ILE A 199 -37.94 11.18 -1.34
C ILE A 199 -38.77 10.55 -2.46
N THR A 200 -38.12 10.17 -3.56
CA THR A 200 -38.80 9.59 -4.74
C THR A 200 -39.45 8.23 -4.46
N SER A 201 -38.96 7.49 -3.46
CA SER A 201 -39.55 6.20 -3.05
C SER A 201 -40.72 6.34 -2.08
N THR A 202 -40.92 7.52 -1.50
CA THR A 202 -42.05 7.83 -0.60
C THR A 202 -43.27 8.36 -1.36
N GLU A 203 -43.11 8.77 -2.62
CA GLU A 203 -44.17 9.30 -3.48
C GLU A 203 -44.95 8.22 -4.27
N ILE A 204 -44.83 6.94 -3.88
CA ILE A 204 -45.57 5.78 -4.44
C ILE A 204 -46.36 5.11 -3.33
#